data_AF-A0A392SGW8-F1
#
_entry.id   AF-A0A392SGW8-F1
#
_cell.length_a   1.000
_cell.length_b   1.000
_cell.length_c   1.000
_cell.angle_alpha   90.00
_cell.angle_beta   90.00
_cell.angle_gamma   90.00
#
_symmetry.space_group_name_H-M   'P 1'
#
loop_
_entity.id
_entity.type
_entity.pdbx_description
1 polymer ?
#
loop_
_entity_poly.entity_id
_entity_poly.type
_entity_poly.pdbx_seq_one_letter_code
_entity_poly.pdbx_strand_id
1 'polypeptide(L)' 'MENDSKEWNVRRISSMFDQPLVARILAIPLYPSVTVDRHLWRGENKGEYSVKSAYRICVRELIDTSHLRVN' A
#
# COMPACT_ATOMS: atom_id res chain seq x y z
N MET A 1 7.60 18.74 12.00
CA MET A 1 6.42 18.36 11.19
C MET A 1 6.95 17.45 10.10
N GLU A 2 6.36 16.26 9.94
CA GLU A 2 6.71 15.36 8.84
C GLU A 2 6.27 16.06 7.54
N ASN A 3 7.13 16.11 6.53
CA ASN A 3 6.84 16.81 5.28
C ASN A 3 5.91 15.93 4.44
N ASP A 4 4.67 16.35 4.18
CA ASP A 4 3.69 15.65 3.32
C ASP A 4 4.02 15.87 1.82
N SER A 5 5.30 15.80 1.47
CA SER A 5 5.74 15.77 0.08
C SER A 5 5.43 14.40 -0.53
N LYS A 6 5.14 14.37 -1.84
CA LYS A 6 4.93 13.14 -2.61
C LYS A 6 6.25 12.39 -2.83
N GLU A 7 6.81 11.88 -1.74
CA GLU A 7 8.11 11.24 -1.67
C GLU A 7 8.07 10.09 -0.66
N TRP A 8 8.94 9.11 -0.84
CA TRP A 8 9.12 8.06 0.15
C TRP A 8 9.72 8.63 1.43
N ASN A 9 9.16 8.26 2.59
CA ASN A 9 9.76 8.61 3.88
C ASN A 9 10.99 7.73 4.15
N VAL A 10 12.14 8.16 3.61
CA VAL A 10 13.42 7.43 3.68
C VAL A 10 13.80 7.09 5.12
N ARG A 11 13.59 8.02 6.07
CA ARG A 11 13.94 7.80 7.47
C ARG A 11 13.12 6.67 8.09
N ARG A 12 11.80 6.69 7.90
CA ARG A 12 10.91 5.64 8.42
C ARG A 12 11.20 4.29 7.77
N ILE A 13 11.36 4.25 6.45
CA ILE A 13 11.67 3.01 5.72
C ILE A 13 13.01 2.42 6.22
N SER A 14 14.04 3.26 6.39
CA SER A 14 15.35 2.82 6.87
C SER A 14 15.34 2.33 8.32
N SER A 15 14.41 2.80 9.15
CA SER A 15 14.25 2.30 10.54
C SER A 15 13.53 0.96 10.64
N MET A 16 12.80 0.54 9.59
CA MET A 16 11.94 -0.65 9.62
C MET A 16 12.51 -1.83 8.84
N PHE A 17 13.38 -1.58 7.86
CA PHE A 17 13.87 -2.59 6.92
C PHE A 17 15.39 -2.58 6.80
N ASP A 18 15.95 -3.71 6.36
CA ASP A 18 17.36 -3.84 6.04
C ASP A 18 17.73 -3.13 4.74
N GLN A 19 19.01 -2.79 4.59
CA GLN A 19 19.46 -1.92 3.50
C GLN A 19 19.16 -2.43 2.07
N PRO A 20 19.27 -3.74 1.76
CA PRO A 20 18.84 -4.28 0.47
C PRO A 20 17.35 -4.05 0.19
N LEU A 21 16.49 -4.22 1.21
CA LEU A 21 15.05 -4.03 1.07
C LEU A 21 14.68 -2.54 0.98
N VAL A 22 15.35 -1.68 1.75
CA VAL A 22 15.22 -0.21 1.64
C VAL A 22 15.49 0.23 0.20
N ALA A 23 16.59 -0.22 -0.40
CA ALA A 23 16.94 0.12 -1.78
C ALA A 23 15.85 -0.32 -2.78
N ARG A 24 15.29 -1.52 -2.59
CA ARG A 24 14.19 -2.02 -3.42
C ARG A 24 12.90 -1.21 -3.26
N ILE A 25 12.56 -0.79 -2.05
CA ILE A 25 11.37 0.04 -1.79
C ILE A 25 11.54 1.42 -2.45
N LEU A 26 12.69 2.07 -2.27
CA LEU A 26 12.95 3.40 -2.82
C LEU A 26 12.99 3.40 -4.36
N ALA A 27 13.24 2.24 -4.99
CA ALA A 27 13.17 2.08 -6.44
C ALA A 27 11.72 1.97 -6.98
N ILE A 28 10.70 1.81 -6.13
CA ILE A 28 9.31 1.75 -6.55
C ILE A 28 8.85 3.17 -6.93
N PRO A 29 8.38 3.40 -8.17
CA PRO A 29 7.94 4.72 -8.59
C PRO A 29 6.65 5.13 -7.88
N LEU A 30 6.59 6.39 -7.48
CA LEU A 30 5.36 7.01 -6.98
C LEU A 30 4.53 7.48 -8.17
N TYR A 31 3.38 6.85 -8.38
CA TYR A 31 2.52 7.17 -9.52
C TYR A 31 1.94 8.59 -9.42
N PRO A 32 2.04 9.41 -10.48
CA PRO A 32 1.46 10.76 -10.51
C PRO A 32 -0.03 10.81 -10.18
N SER A 33 -0.78 9.78 -10.57
CA SER A 33 -2.22 9.65 -10.30
C SER A 33 -2.60 9.48 -8.82
N VAL A 34 -1.66 9.06 -7.96
CA VAL A 34 -1.91 8.91 -6.52
C VAL A 34 -1.54 10.20 -5.81
N THR A 35 -2.55 10.96 -5.36
CA THR A 35 -2.36 12.28 -4.74
C THR A 35 -2.47 12.26 -3.21
N VAL A 36 -3.02 11.19 -2.64
CA VAL A 36 -3.30 11.08 -1.20
C VAL A 36 -2.91 9.68 -0.72
N ASP A 37 -2.16 9.62 0.37
CA ASP A 37 -1.84 8.36 1.05
C ASP A 37 -3.11 7.71 1.60
N ARG A 38 -3.18 6.38 1.50
CA ARG A 38 -4.32 5.60 2.00
C ARG A 38 -3.86 4.42 2.82
N HIS A 39 -4.46 4.28 3.99
CA HIS A 39 -4.28 3.08 4.81
C HIS A 39 -5.21 1.97 4.32
N LEU A 40 -4.68 1.07 3.48
CA LEU A 40 -5.47 -0.01 2.86
C LEU A 40 -5.67 -1.22 3.77
N TRP A 41 -4.77 -1.43 4.73
CA TRP A 41 -4.77 -2.60 5.59
C TRP A 41 -5.20 -2.27 7.02
N ARG A 42 -6.38 -2.72 7.45
CA ARG A 42 -6.86 -2.50 8.83
C ARG A 42 -6.53 -3.66 9.80
N GLY A 43 -5.75 -4.64 9.35
CA GLY A 43 -5.56 -5.90 10.09
C GLY A 43 -6.71 -6.87 9.86
N GLU A 44 -6.40 -8.16 9.77
CA GLU A 44 -7.40 -9.22 9.76
C GLU A 44 -7.68 -9.69 11.19
N ASN A 45 -8.73 -10.48 11.38
CA ASN A 45 -9.06 -11.06 12.69
C ASN A 45 -7.91 -11.88 13.31
N LYS A 46 -6.97 -12.37 12.49
CA LYS A 46 -5.76 -13.09 12.94
C LYS A 46 -4.52 -12.20 13.02
N GLY A 47 -4.62 -10.93 12.67
CA GLY A 47 -3.49 -9.98 12.60
C GLY A 47 -2.50 -10.23 11.46
N GLU A 48 -2.56 -11.40 10.81
CA GLU A 48 -1.60 -11.78 9.76
C GLU A 48 -2.00 -11.25 8.39
N TYR A 49 -1.03 -10.62 7.72
CA TYR A 49 -1.16 -10.24 6.32
C TYR A 49 -0.91 -11.44 5.41
N SER A 50 -1.82 -11.67 4.45
CA SER A 50 -1.66 -12.69 3.42
C SER A 50 -1.88 -12.10 2.02
N VAL A 51 -1.31 -12.73 1.00
CA VAL A 51 -1.57 -12.36 -0.40
C VAL A 51 -3.07 -12.41 -0.71
N LYS A 52 -3.77 -13.43 -0.21
CA LYS A 52 -5.22 -13.59 -0.38
C LYS A 52 -6.03 -12.42 0.19
N SER A 53 -5.64 -11.92 1.37
CA SER A 53 -6.33 -10.78 1.99
C SER A 53 -6.05 -9.47 1.24
N ALA A 54 -4.83 -9.30 0.72
CA ALA A 54 -4.50 -8.17 -0.15
C ALA A 54 -5.36 -8.14 -1.42
N TYR A 55 -5.45 -9.25 -2.15
CA TYR A 55 -6.29 -9.35 -3.34
C TYR A 55 -7.76 -9.07 -3.04
N ARG A 56 -8.27 -9.58 -1.91
CA ARG A 56 -9.64 -9.32 -1.49
C ARG A 56 -9.91 -7.83 -1.27
N ILE A 57 -8.97 -7.10 -0.65
CA ILE A 57 -9.07 -5.65 -0.47
C ILE A 57 -9.06 -4.96 -1.84
N CYS A 58 -8.15 -5.33 -2.73
CA CYS A 58 -8.10 -4.74 -4.07
C CYS A 58 -9.43 -4.91 -4.82
N VAL A 59 -9.98 -6.12 -4.84
CA VAL A 59 -11.23 -6.42 -5.54
C VAL A 59 -12.44 -5.72 -4.92
N ARG A 60 -12.50 -5.57 -3.60
CA ARG A 60 -13.66 -4.98 -2.92
C ARG A 60 -13.63 -3.46 -2.83
N GLU A 61 -12.45 -2.88 -2.67
CA GLU A 61 -12.29 -1.47 -2.27
C GLU A 61 -11.57 -0.63 -3.34
N LEU A 62 -10.75 -1.23 -4.20
CA LEU A 62 -9.89 -0.49 -5.14
C LEU A 62 -10.31 -0.61 -6.61
N ILE A 63 -10.90 -1.74 -6.99
CA ILE A 63 -11.33 -2.01 -8.36
C ILE A 63 -12.85 -1.84 -8.42
N ASP A 64 -13.33 -1.05 -9.37
CA ASP A 64 -14.76 -1.02 -9.67
C ASP A 64 -15.17 -2.34 -10.30
N THR A 65 -15.81 -3.22 -9.54
CA THR A 65 -16.35 -4.50 -10.01
C THR A 65 -17.86 -4.46 -10.20
N SER A 66 -18.48 -3.27 -10.29
CA SER A 66 -19.93 -3.12 -10.48
C SER A 66 -20.43 -3.93 -11.67
N HIS A 67 -19.67 -3.93 -12.77
CA HIS A 67 -19.95 -4.67 -14.00
C HIS A 67 -19.86 -6.20 -13.88
N LEU A 68 -19.29 -6.73 -12.80
CA LEU A 68 -19.18 -8.19 -12.56
C LEU A 68 -20.31 -8.74 -11.68
N ARG A 69 -21.15 -7.87 -11.10
CA ARG A 69 -22.30 -8.29 -10.28
C ARG A 69 -23.46 -8.67 -11.21
N VAL A 70 -23.68 -9.97 -11.40
CA VAL A 70 -24.90 -10.49 -12.03
C VAL A 70 -25.99 -10.55 -10.97
N ASN A 71 -27.12 -9.92 -11.26
CA ASN A 71 -28.30 -9.81 -10.39
C ASN A 71 -29.06 -11.13 -10.27
#